data_AF-L1IX96-F1
#
_entry.id   AF-L1IX96-F1
#
_cell.length_a   1.000
_cell.length_b   1.000
_cell.length_c   1.000
_cell.angle_alpha   90.00
_cell.angle_beta   90.00
_cell.angle_gamma   90.00
#
_symmetry.space_group_name_H-M   'P 1'
#
loop_
_entity.id
_entity.type
_entity.pdbx_description
1 polymer ?
#
loop_
_entity_poly.entity_id
_entity_poly.type
_entity_poly.pdbx_seq_one_letter_code
_entity_poly.pdbx_strand_id
1 'polypeptide(L)'
;MDTTQAVARVTQAMNEWLLKDDGVEKAQALVRLRQAEHDLAVLEGAESESPTLTRLLVKLKHAEHALAKRGGDKQKVAEALVKLRDAEHALAKQGGDKEKIAEALVRLKDAEHALAVEQRRAQHAHAQDEGNQKKIALALVRLREAEHAHAQDEGNQKKIALALVRLKEAELQTVANGGQGDLDRLSKELETARLALLSQQNDGDTSNFFSSESVHLPGMLNPNSIAGSIERVCQSSWRCESDFQALAGMP
;
A
#
# COMPACT_ATOMS: atom_id res chain seq x y z
N MET A 1 -17.61 19.02 28.10
CA MET A 1 -17.97 19.98 27.03
C MET A 1 -19.40 19.65 26.64
N ASP A 2 -20.31 20.62 26.64
CA ASP A 2 -21.73 20.38 26.35
C ASP A 2 -22.02 20.50 24.84
N THR A 3 -23.07 19.84 24.34
CA THR A 3 -23.43 19.77 22.90
C THR A 3 -23.58 21.15 22.26
N THR A 4 -24.12 22.12 22.99
CA THR A 4 -24.23 23.52 22.55
C THR A 4 -22.86 24.14 22.18
N GLN A 5 -21.82 23.85 22.96
CA GLN A 5 -20.46 24.31 22.65
C GLN A 5 -19.88 23.59 21.44
N ALA A 6 -20.23 22.32 21.23
CA ALA A 6 -19.75 21.54 20.09
C ALA A 6 -20.38 22.02 18.78
N VAL A 7 -21.69 22.30 18.77
CA VAL A 7 -22.37 22.92 17.63
C VAL A 7 -21.72 24.26 17.27
N ALA A 8 -21.44 25.12 18.25
CA ALA A 8 -20.76 26.39 18.01
C ALA A 8 -19.37 26.20 17.38
N ARG A 9 -18.60 25.18 17.80
CA ARG A 9 -17.30 24.85 17.18
C ARG A 9 -17.45 24.36 15.74
N VAL A 10 -18.45 23.54 15.43
CA VAL A 10 -18.74 23.12 14.06
C VAL A 10 -19.05 24.35 13.19
N THR A 11 -19.92 25.24 13.66
CA THR A 11 -20.25 26.48 12.95
C THR A 11 -19.02 27.37 12.74
N GLN A 12 -18.18 27.54 13.76
CA GLN A 12 -16.95 28.30 13.65
C GLN A 12 -15.99 27.68 12.62
N ALA A 13 -15.71 26.37 12.72
CA ALA A 13 -14.82 25.67 11.79
C ALA A 13 -15.34 25.69 10.35
N MET A 14 -16.66 25.65 10.17
CA MET A 14 -17.30 25.78 8.86
C MET A 14 -17.06 27.17 8.27
N ASN A 15 -17.28 28.23 9.05
CA ASN A 15 -17.01 29.61 8.62
C ASN A 15 -15.54 29.81 8.29
N GLU A 16 -14.63 29.31 9.14
CA GLU A 16 -13.19 29.33 8.88
C GLU A 16 -12.85 28.65 7.55
N TRP A 17 -13.38 27.45 7.29
CA TRP A 17 -13.14 26.72 6.05
C TRP A 17 -13.66 27.46 4.80
N LEU A 18 -14.81 28.11 4.89
CA LEU A 18 -15.39 28.90 3.81
C LEU A 18 -14.58 30.17 3.50
N LEU A 19 -13.99 30.80 4.53
CA LEU A 19 -13.20 32.02 4.40
C LEU A 19 -11.78 31.77 3.89
N LYS A 20 -11.28 30.54 3.95
CA LYS A 20 -9.94 30.21 3.46
C LYS A 20 -9.93 29.99 1.94
N ASP A 21 -8.99 30.66 1.29
CA ASP A 21 -8.57 30.37 -0.08
C ASP A 21 -7.92 28.99 -0.16
N ASP A 22 -7.71 28.48 -1.37
CA ASP A 22 -7.20 27.13 -1.58
C ASP A 22 -5.81 26.86 -0.93
N GLY A 23 -5.31 25.64 -1.05
CA GLY A 23 -4.01 25.28 -0.48
C GLY A 23 -4.08 24.65 0.91
N VAL A 24 -3.00 24.82 1.68
CA VAL A 24 -2.77 24.13 2.96
C VAL A 24 -3.71 24.65 4.04
N GLU A 25 -3.94 25.96 4.11
CA GLU A 25 -4.79 26.55 5.14
C GLU A 25 -6.24 26.08 5.05
N LYS A 26 -6.82 26.01 3.84
CA LYS A 26 -8.15 25.44 3.64
C LYS A 26 -8.21 23.95 3.91
N ALA A 27 -7.16 23.19 3.61
CA ALA A 27 -7.08 21.78 3.99
C ALA A 27 -7.04 21.60 5.52
N GLN A 28 -6.29 22.45 6.24
CA GLN A 28 -6.28 22.46 7.71
C GLN A 28 -7.66 22.82 8.28
N ALA A 29 -8.30 23.86 7.74
CA ALA A 29 -9.64 24.26 8.15
C ALA A 29 -10.67 23.13 7.91
N LEU A 30 -10.55 22.41 6.80
CA LEU A 30 -11.38 21.23 6.53
C LEU A 30 -11.15 20.11 7.55
N VAL A 31 -9.90 19.82 7.93
CA VAL A 31 -9.62 18.82 8.99
C VAL A 31 -10.27 19.23 10.31
N ARG A 32 -10.15 20.51 10.70
CA ARG A 32 -10.80 21.04 11.92
C ARG A 32 -12.32 20.89 11.86
N LEU A 33 -12.94 21.19 10.71
CA LEU A 33 -14.36 21.00 10.49
C LEU A 33 -14.77 19.53 10.65
N ARG A 34 -14.06 18.59 9.99
CA ARG A 34 -14.36 17.15 10.09
C ARG A 34 -14.16 16.60 11.50
N GLN A 35 -13.14 17.10 12.21
CA GLN A 35 -12.94 16.75 13.62
C GLN A 35 -14.09 17.25 14.49
N ALA A 36 -14.53 18.50 14.30
CA ALA A 36 -15.64 19.05 15.07
C ALA A 36 -16.97 18.31 14.80
N GLU A 37 -17.25 17.95 13.54
CA GLU A 37 -18.42 17.12 13.18
C GLU A 37 -18.36 15.74 13.84
N HIS A 38 -17.19 15.09 13.84
CA HIS A 38 -16.98 13.80 14.50
C HIS A 38 -17.19 13.91 16.02
N ASP A 39 -16.58 14.90 16.66
CA ASP A 39 -16.68 15.12 18.11
C ASP A 39 -18.12 15.46 18.55
N LEU A 40 -18.85 16.23 17.73
CA LEU A 40 -20.27 16.50 17.98
C LEU A 40 -21.09 15.20 17.95
N ALA A 41 -20.89 14.34 16.96
CA ALA A 41 -21.61 13.06 16.87
C ALA A 41 -21.33 12.16 18.10
N VAL A 42 -20.08 12.12 18.57
CA VAL A 42 -19.72 11.42 19.82
C VAL A 42 -20.48 11.99 21.03
N LEU A 43 -20.55 13.32 21.14
CA LEU A 43 -21.24 13.99 22.25
C LEU A 43 -22.77 13.84 22.19
N GLU A 44 -23.35 13.72 21.00
CA GLU A 44 -24.77 13.42 20.79
C GLU A 44 -25.13 11.96 21.11
N GLY A 45 -24.16 11.17 21.59
CA GLY A 45 -24.38 9.79 22.01
C GLY A 45 -24.39 8.80 20.84
N ALA A 46 -23.80 9.15 19.69
CA ALA A 46 -23.55 8.16 18.66
C ALA A 46 -22.64 7.07 19.24
N GLU A 47 -23.11 5.83 19.22
CA GLU A 47 -22.32 4.69 19.65
C GLU A 47 -21.02 4.63 18.83
N SER A 48 -19.93 4.20 19.47
CA SER A 48 -18.60 4.13 18.87
C SER A 48 -18.56 3.29 17.59
N GLU A 49 -19.49 2.35 17.45
CA GLU A 49 -19.61 1.46 16.29
C GLU A 49 -20.78 1.84 15.36
N SER A 50 -21.37 3.02 15.54
CA SER A 50 -22.43 3.47 14.67
C SER A 50 -21.91 3.73 13.24
N PRO A 51 -22.70 3.40 12.20
CA PRO A 51 -22.36 3.73 10.81
C PRO A 51 -22.15 5.22 10.58
N THR A 52 -22.84 6.07 11.34
CA THR A 52 -22.71 7.53 11.27
C THR A 52 -21.32 7.98 11.71
N LEU A 53 -20.85 7.55 12.89
CA LEU A 53 -19.55 7.92 13.43
C LEU A 53 -18.42 7.39 12.53
N THR A 54 -18.55 6.17 12.04
CA THR A 54 -17.57 5.54 11.14
C THR A 54 -17.46 6.27 9.80
N ARG A 55 -18.59 6.73 9.23
CA ARG A 55 -18.58 7.59 8.02
C ARG A 55 -17.94 8.95 8.27
N LEU A 56 -18.18 9.57 9.43
CA LEU A 56 -17.53 10.82 9.80
C LEU A 56 -16.02 10.64 9.98
N LEU A 57 -15.60 9.52 10.59
CA LEU A 57 -14.19 9.16 10.71
C LEU A 57 -13.52 9.01 9.34
N VAL A 58 -14.15 8.32 8.38
CA VAL A 58 -13.63 8.23 7.00
C VAL A 58 -13.47 9.62 6.37
N LYS A 59 -14.45 10.51 6.52
CA LYS A 59 -14.35 11.90 6.01
C LYS A 59 -13.19 12.66 6.64
N LEU A 60 -12.99 12.51 7.95
CA LEU A 60 -11.86 13.09 8.67
C LEU A 60 -10.53 12.55 8.14
N LYS A 61 -10.38 11.23 8.01
CA LYS A 61 -9.14 10.61 7.50
C LYS A 61 -8.86 10.99 6.05
N HIS A 62 -9.90 11.19 5.25
CA HIS A 62 -9.74 11.69 3.89
C HIS A 62 -9.22 13.14 3.88
N ALA A 63 -9.70 14.00 4.79
CA ALA A 63 -9.19 15.36 4.96
C ALA A 63 -7.74 15.39 5.47
N GLU A 64 -7.40 14.54 6.45
CA GLU A 64 -6.03 14.40 6.97
C GLU A 64 -5.05 13.94 5.88
N HIS A 65 -5.44 12.96 5.07
CA HIS A 65 -4.62 12.48 3.94
C HIS A 65 -4.45 13.55 2.86
N ALA A 66 -5.50 14.33 2.55
CA ALA A 66 -5.40 15.44 1.62
C ALA A 66 -4.48 16.56 2.15
N LEU A 67 -4.54 16.85 3.46
CA LEU A 67 -3.63 17.79 4.11
C LEU A 67 -2.18 17.30 4.06
N ALA A 68 -1.94 16.02 4.36
CA ALA A 68 -0.61 15.42 4.28
C ALA A 68 -0.02 15.53 2.87
N LYS A 69 -0.83 15.27 1.83
CA LYS A 69 -0.40 15.43 0.42
C LYS A 69 0.06 16.85 0.10
N ARG A 70 -0.62 17.86 0.65
CA ARG A 70 -0.23 19.27 0.45
C ARG A 70 1.02 19.66 1.26
N GLY A 71 1.31 18.96 2.35
CA GLY A 71 2.53 19.16 3.14
C GLY A 71 3.80 18.61 2.48
N GLY A 72 3.67 17.73 1.48
CA GLY A 72 4.80 17.21 0.68
C GLY A 72 5.67 16.14 1.37
N ASP A 73 5.45 15.87 2.65
CA ASP A 73 6.14 14.82 3.41
C ASP A 73 5.59 13.43 3.02
N LYS A 74 6.37 12.69 2.23
CA LYS A 74 5.97 11.37 1.69
C LYS A 74 5.65 10.36 2.80
N GLN A 75 6.38 10.39 3.91
CA GLN A 75 6.13 9.47 5.02
C GLN A 75 4.80 9.79 5.67
N LYS A 76 4.53 11.07 5.97
CA LYS A 76 3.22 11.48 6.52
C LYS A 76 2.06 11.19 5.57
N VAL A 77 2.28 11.29 4.26
CA VAL A 77 1.27 10.91 3.25
C VAL A 77 0.94 9.42 3.34
N ALA A 78 1.96 8.55 3.41
CA ALA A 78 1.77 7.12 3.52
C ALA A 78 1.09 6.73 4.86
N GLU A 79 1.51 7.33 5.98
CA GLU A 79 0.88 7.12 7.28
C GLU A 79 -0.59 7.54 7.30
N ALA A 80 -0.92 8.69 6.70
CA ALA A 80 -2.30 9.16 6.61
C ALA A 80 -3.15 8.27 5.68
N LEU A 81 -2.56 7.71 4.63
CA LEU A 81 -3.24 6.79 3.73
C LEU A 81 -3.60 5.47 4.44
N VAL A 82 -2.70 4.89 5.24
CA VAL A 82 -2.99 3.69 6.04
C VAL A 82 -4.18 3.93 6.97
N LYS A 83 -4.17 5.05 7.71
CA LYS A 83 -5.28 5.42 8.61
C LYS A 83 -6.61 5.60 7.87
N LEU A 84 -6.57 6.15 6.66
CA LEU A 84 -7.76 6.26 5.80
C LEU A 84 -8.26 4.89 5.37
N ARG A 85 -7.39 4.00 4.88
CA ARG A 85 -7.79 2.66 4.43
C ARG A 85 -8.31 1.79 5.57
N ASP A 86 -7.75 1.94 6.77
CA ASP A 86 -8.24 1.25 7.96
C ASP A 86 -9.67 1.70 8.32
N ALA A 87 -9.92 3.01 8.30
CA ALA A 87 -11.27 3.55 8.52
C ALA A 87 -12.27 3.11 7.44
N GLU A 88 -11.87 3.07 6.17
CA GLU A 88 -12.71 2.56 5.07
C GLU A 88 -13.00 1.06 5.21
N HIS A 89 -12.03 0.26 5.66
CA HIS A 89 -12.21 -1.16 5.93
C HIS A 89 -13.15 -1.40 7.11
N ALA A 90 -13.06 -0.60 8.18
CA ALA A 90 -14.03 -0.63 9.28
C ALA A 90 -15.45 -0.29 8.80
N LEU A 91 -15.59 0.73 7.94
CA LEU A 91 -16.88 1.09 7.35
C LEU A 91 -17.44 -0.02 6.45
N ALA A 92 -16.58 -0.68 5.67
CA ALA A 92 -16.98 -1.80 4.83
C ALA A 92 -17.50 -2.98 5.67
N LYS A 93 -16.85 -3.28 6.80
CA LYS A 93 -17.30 -4.33 7.74
C LYS A 93 -18.71 -4.08 8.27
N GLN A 94 -19.05 -2.84 8.59
CA GLN A 94 -20.41 -2.48 9.02
C GLN A 94 -21.46 -2.63 7.92
N GLY A 95 -21.06 -2.52 6.65
CA GLY A 95 -21.95 -2.76 5.51
C GLY A 95 -22.30 -4.24 5.29
N GLY A 96 -21.52 -5.18 5.84
CA GLY A 96 -21.73 -6.63 5.71
C GLY A 96 -21.48 -7.22 4.32
N ASP A 97 -21.08 -6.39 3.35
CA ASP A 97 -20.80 -6.79 1.97
C ASP A 97 -19.39 -7.39 1.88
N LYS A 98 -19.33 -8.72 1.74
CA LYS A 98 -18.07 -9.49 1.74
C LYS A 98 -17.11 -9.05 0.63
N GLU A 99 -17.63 -8.67 -0.53
CA GLU A 99 -16.80 -8.23 -1.66
C GLU A 99 -16.14 -6.89 -1.33
N LYS A 100 -16.89 -5.94 -0.79
CA LYS A 100 -16.36 -4.63 -0.36
C LYS A 100 -15.39 -4.74 0.82
N ILE A 101 -15.62 -5.67 1.74
CA ILE A 101 -14.69 -5.93 2.85
C ILE A 101 -13.36 -6.45 2.30
N ALA A 102 -13.39 -7.42 1.39
CA ALA A 102 -12.19 -7.96 0.77
C ALA A 102 -11.44 -6.89 -0.02
N GLU A 103 -12.15 -6.08 -0.82
CA GLU A 103 -11.55 -4.98 -1.58
C GLU A 103 -10.90 -3.93 -0.66
N ALA A 104 -11.58 -3.53 0.42
CA ALA A 104 -11.04 -2.59 1.39
C ALA A 104 -9.81 -3.14 2.12
N LEU A 105 -9.80 -4.44 2.43
CA LEU A 105 -8.65 -5.11 3.04
C LEU A 105 -7.44 -5.15 2.11
N VAL A 106 -7.63 -5.42 0.82
CA VAL A 106 -6.55 -5.37 -0.19
C VAL A 106 -5.94 -3.97 -0.23
N ARG A 107 -6.80 -2.93 -0.34
CA ARG A 107 -6.34 -1.53 -0.36
C ARG A 107 -5.60 -1.12 0.92
N LEU A 108 -6.00 -1.65 2.08
CA LEU A 108 -5.31 -1.42 3.35
C LEU A 108 -3.92 -2.06 3.33
N LYS A 109 -3.81 -3.33 2.94
CA LYS A 109 -2.52 -4.02 2.82
C LYS A 109 -1.59 -3.28 1.86
N ASP A 110 -2.10 -2.86 0.71
CA ASP A 110 -1.31 -2.08 -0.26
C ASP A 110 -0.76 -0.78 0.35
N ALA A 111 -1.56 -0.08 1.16
CA ALA A 111 -1.13 1.13 1.87
C ALA A 111 -0.08 0.83 2.95
N GLU A 112 -0.22 -0.27 3.68
CA GLU A 112 0.75 -0.73 4.69
C GLU A 112 2.09 -1.09 4.06
N HIS A 113 2.08 -1.81 2.94
CA HIS A 113 3.28 -2.11 2.17
C HIS A 113 3.96 -0.83 1.66
N ALA A 114 3.20 0.11 1.11
CA ALA A 114 3.73 1.39 0.66
C ALA A 114 4.38 2.18 1.82
N LEU A 115 3.76 2.19 3.01
CA LEU A 115 4.34 2.82 4.20
C LEU A 115 5.65 2.14 4.61
N ALA A 116 5.71 0.81 4.60
CA ALA A 116 6.93 0.07 4.91
C ALA A 116 8.08 0.42 3.94
N VAL A 117 7.78 0.56 2.63
CA VAL A 117 8.77 1.00 1.63
C VAL A 117 9.28 2.41 1.91
N GLU A 118 8.40 3.36 2.23
CA GLU A 118 8.84 4.73 2.58
C GLU A 118 9.68 4.77 3.87
N GLN A 119 9.35 3.94 4.87
CA GLN A 119 10.17 3.80 6.09
C GLN A 119 11.57 3.24 5.77
N ARG A 120 11.67 2.24 4.90
CA ARG A 120 12.98 1.73 4.41
C ARG A 120 13.74 2.78 3.64
N ARG A 121 13.05 3.61 2.85
CA ARG A 121 13.67 4.71 2.11
C ARG A 121 14.24 5.77 3.05
N ALA A 122 13.51 6.12 4.11
CA ALA A 122 14.00 7.03 5.14
C ALA A 122 15.24 6.47 5.87
N GLN A 123 15.24 5.17 6.20
CA GLN A 123 16.41 4.49 6.76
C GLN A 123 17.62 4.51 5.81
N HIS A 124 17.40 4.32 4.51
CA HIS A 124 18.45 4.42 3.52
C HIS A 124 19.01 5.85 3.43
N ALA A 125 18.15 6.88 3.39
CA ALA A 125 18.59 8.27 3.40
C ALA A 125 19.41 8.62 4.66
N HIS A 126 18.96 8.18 5.84
CA HIS A 126 19.73 8.35 7.07
C HIS A 126 21.10 7.66 7.00
N ALA A 127 21.18 6.45 6.42
CA ALA A 127 22.46 5.79 6.22
C ALA A 127 23.39 6.57 5.26
N GLN A 128 22.82 7.26 4.26
CA GLN A 128 23.57 8.13 3.36
C GLN A 128 24.14 9.35 4.11
N ASP A 129 23.36 9.95 5.01
CA ASP A 129 23.79 11.07 5.83
C ASP A 129 24.90 10.68 6.82
N GLU A 130 24.88 9.45 7.35
CA GLU A 130 25.97 8.90 8.17
C GLU A 130 27.28 8.65 7.38
N GLY A 131 27.23 8.59 6.04
CA GLY A 131 28.39 8.40 5.18
C GLY A 131 29.04 7.00 5.21
N ASN A 132 28.44 6.03 5.90
CA ASN A 132 28.99 4.69 6.00
C ASN A 132 28.55 3.81 4.81
N GLN A 133 29.44 3.62 3.84
CA GLN A 133 29.17 2.88 2.59
C GLN A 133 28.62 1.47 2.80
N LYS A 134 29.07 0.75 3.84
CA LYS A 134 28.57 -0.59 4.16
C LYS A 134 27.13 -0.55 4.67
N LYS A 135 26.80 0.43 5.54
CA LYS A 135 25.43 0.64 6.03
C LYS A 135 24.51 1.11 4.91
N ILE A 136 24.97 1.99 4.03
CA ILE A 136 24.22 2.49 2.87
C ILE A 136 23.82 1.31 1.96
N ALA A 137 24.79 0.49 1.58
CA ALA A 137 24.54 -0.65 0.70
C ALA A 137 23.56 -1.66 1.34
N LEU A 138 23.72 -1.96 2.64
CA LEU A 138 22.79 -2.83 3.37
C LEU A 138 21.37 -2.24 3.45
N ALA A 139 21.26 -0.93 3.70
CA ALA A 139 19.96 -0.25 3.73
C ALA A 139 19.30 -0.23 2.34
N LEU A 140 20.09 -0.12 1.28
CA LEU A 140 19.59 -0.18 -0.09
C LEU A 140 19.02 -1.54 -0.42
N VAL A 141 19.72 -2.63 -0.06
CA VAL A 141 19.19 -4.00 -0.24
C VAL A 141 17.85 -4.16 0.47
N ARG A 142 17.74 -3.75 1.74
CA ARG A 142 16.48 -3.82 2.50
C ARG A 142 15.34 -3.02 1.87
N LEU A 143 15.65 -1.87 1.27
CA LEU A 143 14.67 -1.10 0.51
C LEU A 143 14.22 -1.86 -0.74
N ARG A 144 15.16 -2.43 -1.50
CA ARG A 144 14.84 -3.19 -2.71
C ARG A 144 14.11 -4.51 -2.43
N GLU A 145 14.41 -5.18 -1.32
CA GLU A 145 13.67 -6.35 -0.85
C GLU A 145 12.20 -5.98 -0.57
N ALA A 146 11.96 -4.86 0.11
CA ALA A 146 10.61 -4.37 0.39
C ALA A 146 9.86 -3.98 -0.90
N GLU A 147 10.53 -3.31 -1.85
CA GLU A 147 9.95 -2.97 -3.16
C GLU A 147 9.62 -4.23 -3.99
N HIS A 148 10.47 -5.25 -3.94
CA HIS A 148 10.24 -6.52 -4.63
C HIS A 148 9.09 -7.31 -4.02
N ALA A 149 9.04 -7.44 -2.70
CA ALA A 149 7.92 -8.08 -2.00
C ALA A 149 6.59 -7.40 -2.34
N HIS A 150 6.54 -6.06 -2.27
CA HIS A 150 5.35 -5.31 -2.65
C HIS A 150 4.93 -5.55 -4.11
N ALA A 151 5.88 -5.60 -5.04
CA ALA A 151 5.58 -5.89 -6.44
C ALA A 151 5.04 -7.32 -6.64
N GLN A 152 5.51 -8.30 -5.85
CA GLN A 152 4.99 -9.67 -5.87
C GLN A 152 3.54 -9.72 -5.39
N ASP A 153 3.22 -8.99 -4.32
CA ASP A 153 1.86 -8.91 -3.77
C ASP A 153 0.89 -8.21 -4.75
N GLU A 154 1.34 -7.17 -5.46
CA GLU A 154 0.55 -6.52 -6.53
C GLU A 154 0.32 -7.44 -7.75
N GLY A 155 1.10 -8.52 -7.91
CA GLY A 155 0.97 -9.47 -9.03
C GLY A 155 1.36 -8.93 -10.41
N ASN A 156 1.95 -7.72 -10.49
CA ASN A 156 2.34 -7.11 -11.75
C ASN A 156 3.72 -7.64 -12.20
N GLN A 157 3.71 -8.57 -13.15
CA GLN A 157 4.93 -9.25 -13.64
C GLN A 157 6.04 -8.29 -14.09
N LYS A 158 5.68 -7.18 -14.74
CA LYS A 158 6.66 -6.17 -15.16
C LYS A 158 7.29 -5.45 -13.97
N LYS A 159 6.50 -5.10 -12.96
CA LYS A 159 7.01 -4.49 -11.71
C LYS A 159 7.86 -5.48 -10.92
N ILE A 160 7.46 -6.74 -10.85
CA ILE A 160 8.22 -7.82 -10.20
C ILE A 160 9.60 -7.95 -10.85
N ALA A 161 9.65 -8.11 -12.18
CA ALA A 161 10.89 -8.23 -12.91
C ALA A 161 11.80 -7.00 -12.72
N LEU A 162 11.23 -5.79 -12.75
CA LEU A 162 11.98 -4.56 -12.52
C LEU A 162 12.54 -4.48 -11.09
N ALA A 163 11.72 -4.82 -10.09
CA ALA A 163 12.15 -4.79 -8.69
C ALA A 163 13.23 -5.84 -8.41
N LEU A 164 13.14 -7.02 -9.04
CA LEU A 164 14.14 -8.07 -8.92
C LEU A 164 15.50 -7.62 -9.50
N VAL A 165 15.51 -7.00 -10.67
CA VAL A 165 16.74 -6.42 -11.26
C VAL A 165 17.38 -5.43 -10.28
N ARG A 166 16.59 -4.50 -9.72
CA ARG A 166 17.08 -3.50 -8.76
C ARG A 166 17.61 -4.12 -7.47
N LEU A 167 16.99 -5.20 -6.99
CA LEU A 167 17.46 -5.95 -5.84
C LEU A 167 18.83 -6.58 -6.12
N LYS A 168 18.98 -7.27 -7.25
CA LYS A 168 20.25 -7.88 -7.64
C LYS A 168 21.38 -6.88 -7.86
N GLU A 169 21.06 -5.70 -8.41
CA GLU A 169 22.03 -4.59 -8.50
C GLU A 169 22.46 -4.09 -7.11
N ALA A 170 21.52 -3.96 -6.16
CA ALA A 170 21.84 -3.58 -4.79
C ALA A 170 22.67 -4.64 -4.06
N GLU A 171 22.36 -5.94 -4.23
CA GLU A 171 23.14 -7.04 -3.68
C GLU A 171 24.58 -7.02 -4.21
N LEU A 172 24.79 -6.84 -5.52
CA LEU A 172 26.12 -6.69 -6.10
C LEU A 172 26.90 -5.51 -5.52
N GLN A 173 26.23 -4.38 -5.32
CA GLN A 173 26.84 -3.20 -4.70
C GLN A 173 27.27 -3.46 -3.26
N THR A 174 26.54 -4.29 -2.49
CA THR A 174 27.00 -4.68 -1.14
C THR A 174 28.28 -5.49 -1.18
N VAL A 175 28.41 -6.46 -2.09
CA VAL A 175 29.61 -7.29 -2.23
C VAL A 175 30.81 -6.45 -2.68
N ALA A 176 30.60 -5.55 -3.65
CA ALA A 176 31.63 -4.61 -4.10
C ALA A 176 32.15 -3.69 -2.97
N ASN A 177 31.30 -3.32 -2.02
CA ASN A 177 31.64 -2.51 -0.85
C ASN A 177 32.21 -3.31 0.33
N GLY A 178 32.78 -4.50 0.07
CA GLY A 178 33.38 -5.35 1.11
C GLY A 178 32.37 -6.21 1.88
N GLY A 179 31.20 -6.45 1.29
CA GLY A 179 30.24 -7.46 1.74
C GLY A 179 30.70 -8.87 1.44
N GLN A 180 30.10 -9.85 2.11
CA GLN A 180 30.40 -11.27 1.89
C GLN A 180 29.43 -11.83 0.86
N GLY A 181 29.94 -12.33 -0.25
CA GLY A 181 29.12 -12.89 -1.33
C GLY A 181 29.93 -13.34 -2.54
N ASP A 182 29.35 -14.21 -3.34
CA ASP A 182 29.92 -14.69 -4.59
C ASP A 182 29.51 -13.75 -5.73
N LEU A 183 30.45 -12.91 -6.14
CA LEU A 183 30.23 -11.86 -7.14
C LEU A 183 29.87 -12.46 -8.51
N ASP A 184 30.48 -13.58 -8.88
CA ASP A 184 30.22 -14.26 -10.16
C ASP A 184 28.81 -14.84 -10.20
N ARG A 185 28.36 -15.42 -9.07
CA ARG A 185 26.99 -15.90 -8.94
C ARG A 185 25.98 -14.76 -9.05
N LEU A 186 26.16 -13.69 -8.30
CA LEU A 186 25.23 -12.54 -8.32
C LEU A 186 25.18 -11.85 -9.68
N SER A 187 26.31 -11.77 -10.39
CA SER A 187 26.35 -11.23 -11.75
C SER A 187 25.49 -12.05 -12.71
N LYS A 188 25.58 -13.39 -12.65
CA LYS A 188 24.74 -14.29 -13.45
C LYS A 188 23.27 -14.19 -13.10
N GLU A 189 22.93 -14.08 -11.81
CA GLU A 189 21.56 -13.87 -11.36
C GLU A 189 20.99 -12.53 -11.86
N LEU A 190 21.79 -11.46 -11.85
CA LEU A 190 21.40 -10.16 -12.40
C LEU A 190 21.16 -10.22 -13.92
N GLU A 191 22.05 -10.87 -14.68
CA GLU A 191 21.86 -11.04 -16.12
C GLU A 191 20.57 -11.81 -16.43
N THR A 192 20.31 -12.87 -15.68
CA THR A 192 19.07 -13.65 -15.80
C THR A 192 17.84 -12.78 -15.53
N ALA A 193 17.87 -11.95 -14.47
CA ALA A 193 16.79 -11.04 -14.14
C ALA A 193 16.57 -9.96 -15.23
N ARG A 194 17.66 -9.43 -15.81
CA ARG A 194 17.58 -8.44 -16.91
C ARG A 194 16.98 -9.04 -18.17
N LEU A 195 17.35 -10.27 -18.52
CA LEU A 195 16.76 -10.99 -19.65
C LEU A 195 15.26 -11.25 -19.44
N ALA A 196 14.85 -11.64 -18.23
CA ALA A 196 13.44 -11.81 -17.89
C ALA A 196 12.65 -10.49 -18.04
N LEU A 197 13.21 -9.36 -17.61
CA LEU A 197 12.61 -8.03 -17.78
C LEU A 197 12.46 -7.64 -19.26
N LEU A 198 13.47 -7.93 -20.09
CA LEU A 198 13.43 -7.66 -21.53
C LEU A 198 12.36 -8.50 -22.24
N SER A 199 12.19 -9.76 -21.85
CA SER A 199 11.10 -10.61 -22.38
C SER A 199 9.72 -9.98 -22.14
N GLN A 200 9.50 -9.43 -20.94
CA GLN A 200 8.25 -8.75 -20.57
C GLN A 200 8.02 -7.43 -21.34
N GLN A 201 9.03 -6.88 -22.01
CA GLN A 201 8.88 -5.68 -22.87
C GLN A 201 8.41 -6.05 -24.28
N ASN A 202 8.80 -7.22 -24.80
CA ASN A 202 8.51 -7.63 -26.17
C ASN A 202 7.11 -8.25 -26.35
N ASP A 203 6.50 -8.74 -25.26
CA ASP A 203 5.13 -9.29 -25.29
C ASP A 203 4.03 -8.21 -25.42
N GLY A 204 4.40 -6.92 -25.41
CA GLY A 204 3.48 -5.80 -25.61
C GLY A 204 3.27 -5.35 -27.06
N ASP A 205 4.13 -5.78 -28.00
CA ASP A 205 4.20 -5.20 -29.36
C ASP A 205 3.76 -6.17 -30.49
N THR A 206 3.33 -7.40 -30.19
CA THR A 206 3.00 -8.40 -31.22
C THR A 206 1.53 -8.38 -31.69
N SER A 207 0.70 -7.43 -31.26
CA SER A 207 -0.72 -7.38 -31.63
C SER A 207 -1.04 -6.80 -33.03
N ASN A 208 -0.03 -6.49 -33.86
CA ASN A 208 -0.26 -5.89 -35.19
C ASN A 208 0.32 -6.68 -36.39
N PHE A 209 0.65 -7.98 -36.27
CA PHE A 209 1.28 -8.71 -37.40
C PHE A 209 0.64 -10.04 -37.83
N PHE A 210 -0.63 -10.31 -37.51
CA PHE A 210 -1.41 -11.31 -38.25
C PHE A 210 -2.87 -10.87 -38.38
N SER A 211 -3.15 -10.05 -39.38
CA SER A 211 -4.50 -9.86 -39.93
C SER A 211 -4.48 -10.17 -41.41
N SER A 212 -4.72 -11.43 -41.76
CA SER A 212 -5.52 -11.86 -42.91
C SER A 212 -5.30 -13.35 -43.20
N GLU A 213 -6.17 -14.22 -42.68
CA GLU A 213 -6.89 -15.15 -43.55
C GLU A 213 -8.03 -15.82 -42.77
N SER A 214 -9.23 -15.57 -43.29
CA SER A 214 -10.52 -16.03 -42.82
C SER A 214 -10.75 -17.50 -43.16
N VAL A 215 -11.10 -18.31 -42.16
CA VAL A 215 -11.96 -19.49 -42.36
C VAL A 215 -13.08 -19.46 -41.33
N HIS A 216 -14.30 -19.32 -41.86
CA HIS A 216 -15.58 -19.48 -41.16
C HIS A 216 -15.78 -20.94 -40.74
N LEU A 217 -16.26 -21.18 -39.51
CA LEU A 217 -17.49 -21.93 -39.20
C LEU A 217 -17.75 -21.93 -37.67
N PRO A 218 -19.01 -22.12 -37.23
CA PRO A 218 -19.57 -21.58 -36.00
C PRO A 218 -19.67 -22.61 -34.87
N GLY A 219 -19.74 -22.15 -33.62
CA GLY A 219 -20.18 -23.03 -32.54
C GLY A 219 -19.88 -22.55 -31.14
N MET A 220 -20.95 -22.08 -30.49
CA MET A 220 -21.22 -22.22 -29.06
C MET A 220 -20.49 -21.34 -28.04
N LEU A 221 -21.32 -20.49 -27.44
CA LEU A 221 -21.17 -19.86 -26.14
C LEU A 221 -20.82 -20.88 -25.05
N ASN A 222 -19.83 -20.57 -24.21
CA ASN A 222 -19.75 -21.13 -22.86
C ASN A 222 -19.26 -20.05 -21.87
N PRO A 223 -20.10 -19.60 -20.91
CA PRO A 223 -19.73 -18.62 -19.91
C PRO A 223 -19.24 -19.33 -18.64
N ASN A 224 -17.95 -19.64 -18.56
CA ASN A 224 -17.32 -20.08 -17.30
C ASN A 224 -15.80 -19.84 -17.37
N SER A 225 -15.36 -18.61 -17.13
CA SER A 225 -13.95 -18.30 -16.87
C SER A 225 -13.79 -17.09 -15.95
N ILE A 226 -14.53 -17.09 -14.83
CA ILE A 226 -14.34 -16.15 -13.70
C ILE A 226 -14.40 -16.93 -12.38
N ALA A 227 -13.78 -18.12 -12.34
CA ALA A 227 -13.67 -18.93 -11.12
C ALA A 227 -12.21 -19.28 -10.76
N GLY A 228 -11.22 -18.74 -11.48
CA GLY A 228 -9.80 -19.07 -11.28
C GLY A 228 -9.02 -18.15 -10.32
N SER A 229 -9.63 -17.07 -9.81
CA SER A 229 -8.92 -16.10 -8.95
C SER A 229 -9.29 -16.15 -7.48
N ILE A 230 -10.34 -16.90 -7.08
CA ILE A 230 -10.80 -16.95 -5.68
C ILE A 230 -10.16 -18.13 -4.91
N GLU A 231 -9.73 -19.20 -5.58
CA GLU A 231 -9.14 -20.37 -4.90
C GLU A 231 -7.67 -20.22 -4.49
N ARG A 232 -6.95 -19.18 -4.93
CA ARG A 232 -5.53 -19.00 -4.56
C ARG A 232 -5.29 -18.24 -3.27
N VAL A 233 -6.30 -17.64 -2.66
CA VAL A 233 -6.16 -16.89 -1.40
C VAL A 233 -6.39 -17.78 -0.16
N CYS A 234 -6.91 -19.00 -0.31
CA CYS A 234 -7.19 -19.90 0.82
C CYS A 234 -6.11 -20.97 1.11
N GLN A 235 -5.05 -21.09 0.31
CA GLN A 235 -4.02 -22.13 0.52
C GLN A 235 -2.73 -21.65 1.18
N SER A 236 -2.52 -20.35 1.38
CA SER A 236 -1.33 -19.82 2.06
C SER A 236 -1.48 -19.64 3.57
N SER A 237 -2.66 -19.92 4.14
CA SER A 237 -2.95 -19.70 5.58
C SER A 237 -2.76 -20.93 6.49
N TRP A 238 -2.20 -22.05 6.01
CA TRP A 238 -2.01 -23.28 6.81
C TRP A 238 -0.55 -23.78 6.86
N ARG A 239 0.43 -22.88 6.69
CA ARG A 239 1.85 -23.16 6.95
C ARG A 239 2.53 -22.00 7.65
N CYS A 240 2.14 -21.73 8.90
CA CYS A 240 2.97 -20.96 9.85
C CYS A 240 2.50 -21.17 11.30
N GLU A 241 2.06 -22.39 11.66
CA GLU A 241 1.58 -22.68 13.02
C GLU A 241 2.01 -24.08 13.51
N SER A 242 3.26 -24.47 13.21
CA SER A 242 3.83 -25.73 13.70
C SER A 242 5.17 -25.62 14.42
N ASP A 243 5.75 -24.42 14.58
CA ASP A 243 7.11 -24.28 15.15
C ASP A 243 7.14 -23.56 16.51
N PHE A 244 5.98 -23.39 17.18
CA PHE A 244 5.91 -22.74 18.51
C PHE A 244 5.45 -23.63 19.67
N GLN A 245 5.54 -24.96 19.53
CA GLN A 245 5.27 -25.92 20.62
C GLN A 245 6.41 -26.93 20.85
N ALA A 246 7.65 -26.45 21.00
CA ALA A 246 8.79 -27.33 21.35
C ALA A 246 9.73 -26.81 22.45
N LEU A 247 9.29 -25.87 23.32
CA LEU A 247 10.10 -25.38 24.44
C LEU A 247 9.33 -25.20 25.77
N ALA A 248 8.26 -25.96 25.97
CA ALA A 248 7.61 -26.08 27.28
C ALA A 248 7.33 -27.55 27.57
N GLY A 249 8.28 -28.21 28.23
CA GLY A 249 8.07 -29.54 28.80
C GLY A 249 9.22 -30.50 28.57
N MET A 250 10.25 -30.40 29.39
CA MET A 250 10.94 -31.59 29.89
C MET A 250 11.18 -31.41 31.40
N PRO A 251 11.06 -32.51 32.17
CA PRO A 251 10.89 -32.53 33.63
C PRO A 251 12.08 -31.96 34.42
#